data_AF-Q4UJR1-F1
#
_entry.id   AF-Q4UJR1-F1
#
_cell.length_a   1.000
_cell.length_b   1.000
_cell.length_c   1.000
_cell.angle_alpha   90.00
_cell.angle_beta   90.00
_cell.angle_gamma   90.00
#
_symmetry.space_group_name_H-M   'P 1'
#
loop_
_entity.id
_entity.type
_entity.pdbx_description
1 polymer ?
#
loop_
_entity_poly.entity_id
_entity_poly.type
_entity_poly.pdbx_seq_one_letter_code
_entity_poly.pdbx_strand_id
1 'polypeptide(L)'
;MNTVLQGYDGHSEIQQIDTLRNPYYISSKTSQQLKFDIIATNMPFSQTITKKTIKNGKTITENHIAPLYYNGIAKNNGDAACVLHCLQNLKESGRMALVVPEGFLFRKDTSSVRQFLLSKAKLQLVISLPQSTFLPYTGVKTSILYFTDAHKPDKQKYY
;
A
#
# COMPACT_ATOMS: atom_id res chain seq x y z
N MET A 1 -6.84 16.87 -13.97
CA MET A 1 -7.47 16.99 -15.30
C MET A 1 -8.25 15.75 -15.71
N ASN A 2 -7.72 14.53 -15.58
CA ASN A 2 -8.42 13.31 -16.04
C ASN A 2 -9.85 13.16 -15.50
N THR A 3 -10.06 13.38 -14.19
CA THR A 3 -11.40 13.28 -13.58
C THR A 3 -12.38 14.31 -14.14
N VAL A 4 -11.93 15.54 -14.38
CA VAL A 4 -12.74 16.61 -15.00
C VAL A 4 -13.17 16.23 -16.41
N LEU A 5 -12.25 15.67 -17.21
CA LEU A 5 -12.54 15.24 -18.58
C LEU A 5 -13.56 14.10 -18.65
N GLN A 6 -13.68 13.30 -17.59
CA GLN A 6 -14.69 12.24 -17.49
C GLN A 6 -16.04 12.74 -16.98
N GLY A 7 -16.26 14.06 -16.91
CA GLY A 7 -17.53 14.66 -16.50
C GLY A 7 -17.73 14.77 -14.99
N TYR A 8 -16.69 14.50 -14.18
CA TYR A 8 -16.74 14.82 -12.76
C TYR A 8 -16.50 16.32 -12.53
N ASP A 9 -17.07 16.83 -11.45
CA ASP A 9 -17.08 18.24 -11.05
C ASP A 9 -15.70 18.86 -10.71
N GLY A 10 -14.61 18.11 -10.86
CA GLY A 10 -13.26 18.56 -10.48
C GLY A 10 -13.02 18.62 -8.96
N HIS A 11 -13.99 18.21 -8.14
CA HIS A 11 -13.90 18.17 -6.69
C HIS A 11 -13.55 16.76 -6.16
N SER A 12 -12.84 15.96 -6.95
CA SER A 12 -12.45 14.57 -6.64
C SER A 12 -11.44 14.43 -5.47
N GLU A 13 -11.28 15.46 -4.64
CA GLU A 13 -10.36 15.61 -3.50
C GLU A 13 -8.95 15.00 -3.72
N ILE A 14 -8.39 15.17 -4.93
CA ILE A 14 -7.04 14.70 -5.27
C ILE A 14 -6.03 15.63 -4.60
N GLN A 15 -5.17 15.08 -3.74
CA GLN A 15 -4.14 15.83 -3.01
C GLN A 15 -2.75 15.51 -3.57
N GLN A 16 -1.95 16.54 -3.82
CA GLN A 16 -0.55 16.40 -4.22
C GLN A 16 0.34 16.31 -2.96
N ILE A 17 0.48 15.11 -2.41
CA ILE A 17 1.26 14.84 -1.20
C ILE A 17 2.04 13.53 -1.32
N ASP A 18 3.11 13.41 -0.53
CA ASP A 18 3.79 12.12 -0.33
C ASP A 18 2.96 11.28 0.65
N THR A 19 2.27 10.27 0.12
CA THR A 19 1.39 9.37 0.86
C THR A 19 2.13 8.57 1.95
N LEU A 20 3.41 8.25 1.75
CA LEU A 20 4.18 7.50 2.74
C LEU A 20 4.63 8.37 3.91
N ARG A 21 4.86 9.67 3.67
CA ARG A 21 5.13 10.65 4.74
C ARG A 21 3.87 11.15 5.45
N ASN A 22 2.74 11.15 4.76
CA ASN A 22 1.45 11.63 5.26
C ASN A 22 0.43 10.48 5.25
N PRO A 23 0.42 9.64 6.30
CA PRO A 23 -0.24 8.35 6.27
C PRO A 23 -1.76 8.43 6.41
N TYR A 24 -2.29 9.59 6.75
CA TYR A 24 -3.72 9.80 6.94
C TYR A 24 -4.24 10.75 5.87
N TYR A 25 -5.37 10.39 5.30
CA TYR A 25 -6.12 11.29 4.46
C TYR A 25 -6.99 12.19 5.35
N ILE A 26 -6.77 13.50 5.29
CA ILE A 26 -7.61 14.50 5.97
C ILE A 26 -8.48 15.17 4.90
N SER A 27 -9.80 15.08 5.05
CA SER A 27 -10.73 15.74 4.13
C SER A 27 -10.62 17.25 4.27
N SER A 28 -10.52 17.95 3.13
CA SER A 28 -10.54 19.41 3.12
C SER A 28 -11.89 20.00 3.51
N LYS A 29 -12.98 19.23 3.40
CA LYS A 29 -14.34 19.68 3.72
C LYS A 29 -14.69 19.54 5.19
N THR A 30 -14.30 18.43 5.81
CA THR A 30 -14.67 18.11 7.21
C THR A 30 -13.53 18.27 8.20
N SER A 31 -12.28 18.41 7.71
CA SER A 31 -11.06 18.38 8.52
C SER A 31 -10.91 17.10 9.37
N GLN A 32 -11.65 16.05 9.03
CA GLN A 32 -11.58 14.76 9.70
C GLN A 32 -10.72 13.78 8.91
N GLN A 33 -10.07 12.87 9.63
CA GLN A 33 -9.43 11.72 9.01
C GLN A 33 -10.48 10.83 8.37
N LEU A 34 -10.33 10.59 7.07
CA LEU A 34 -11.16 9.63 6.36
C LEU A 34 -10.50 8.26 6.34
N LYS A 35 -11.37 7.25 6.42
CA LYS A 35 -11.07 5.88 6.01
C LYS A 35 -11.97 5.52 4.83
N PHE A 36 -11.57 4.52 4.07
CA PHE A 36 -12.24 4.16 2.83
C PHE A 36 -12.90 2.78 2.92
N ASP A 37 -14.06 2.61 2.28
CA ASP A 37 -14.73 1.31 2.15
C ASP A 37 -14.04 0.45 1.08
N ILE A 38 -13.48 1.10 0.06
CA ILE A 38 -12.80 0.47 -1.08
C ILE A 38 -11.47 1.18 -1.32
N ILE A 39 -10.40 0.40 -1.43
CA ILE A 39 -9.09 0.89 -1.88
C ILE A 39 -8.66 0.06 -3.09
N ALA A 40 -8.40 0.72 -4.22
CA ALA A 40 -7.83 0.08 -5.39
C ALA A 40 -6.59 0.86 -5.81
N THR A 41 -5.45 0.19 -5.99
CA THR A 41 -4.21 0.87 -6.36
C THR A 41 -3.27 0.01 -7.18
N ASN A 42 -2.63 0.66 -8.15
CA ASN A 42 -1.42 0.21 -8.80
C ASN A 42 -0.24 0.92 -8.14
N MET A 43 0.30 0.33 -7.07
CA MET A 43 1.33 0.96 -6.26
C MET A 43 2.63 1.09 -7.08
N PRO A 44 3.45 2.13 -6.86
CA PRO A 44 4.76 2.20 -7.48
C PRO A 44 5.64 1.04 -6.97
N PHE A 45 6.22 0.27 -7.88
CA PHE A 45 6.99 -0.93 -7.54
C PHE A 45 8.42 -0.59 -7.08
N SER A 46 8.95 -1.41 -6.18
CA SER A 46 10.37 -1.42 -5.76
C SER A 46 10.87 -0.08 -5.20
N GLN A 47 10.00 0.68 -4.55
CA GLN A 47 10.38 1.95 -3.94
C GLN A 47 11.32 1.73 -2.74
N THR A 48 12.32 2.59 -2.62
CA THR A 48 13.20 2.62 -1.45
C THR A 48 12.70 3.69 -0.47
N ILE A 49 12.45 3.29 0.77
CA ILE A 49 11.86 4.16 1.80
C ILE A 49 12.87 4.79 2.75
N THR A 50 14.16 4.46 2.58
CA THR A 50 15.26 5.03 3.36
C THR A 50 16.31 5.62 2.45
N LYS A 51 16.74 6.84 2.73
CA LYS A 51 17.85 7.47 2.02
C LYS A 51 19.04 7.60 2.95
N LYS A 52 20.18 7.04 2.56
CA LYS A 52 21.45 7.27 3.25
C LYS A 52 22.06 8.54 2.70
N THR A 53 22.32 9.51 3.58
CA THR A 53 22.91 10.79 3.24
C THR A 53 24.10 11.04 4.16
N ILE A 54 25.17 11.63 3.63
CA ILE A 54 26.31 12.05 4.47
C ILE A 54 26.06 13.50 4.88
N LYS A 55 26.00 13.75 6.20
CA LYS A 55 25.99 15.11 6.76
C LYS A 55 27.12 15.19 7.78
N ASN A 56 27.98 16.20 7.65
CA ASN A 56 29.12 16.45 8.53
C ASN A 56 30.04 15.21 8.73
N GLY A 57 30.32 14.46 7.66
CA GLY A 57 31.17 13.27 7.71
C GLY A 57 30.53 12.03 8.37
N LYS A 58 29.27 12.11 8.81
CA LYS A 58 28.51 10.96 9.34
C LYS A 58 27.43 10.51 8.36
N THR A 59 27.28 9.20 8.20
CA THR A 59 26.16 8.61 7.47
C THR A 59 24.90 8.71 8.32
N ILE A 60 23.91 9.44 7.82
CA ILE A 60 22.56 9.55 8.40
C ILE A 60 21.60 8.76 7.50
N THR A 61 20.74 7.95 8.11
CA THR A 61 19.66 7.28 7.39
C THR A 61 18.37 8.06 7.63
N GLU A 62 17.88 8.73 6.59
CA GLU A 62 16.60 9.44 6.61
C GLU A 62 15.49 8.47 6.22
N ASN A 63 14.52 8.28 7.11
CA ASN A 63 13.33 7.48 6.83
C ASN A 63 12.27 8.37 6.15
N HIS A 64 11.80 7.97 4.98
CA HIS A 64 10.75 8.67 4.23
C HIS A 64 9.36 8.08 4.50
N ILE A 65 9.20 7.42 5.64
CA ILE A 65 7.93 6.84 6.08
C ILE A 65 7.51 7.48 7.40
N ALA A 66 6.22 7.70 7.55
CA ALA A 66 5.67 8.05 8.85
C ALA A 66 5.96 6.91 9.87
N PRO A 67 6.14 7.23 11.16
CA PRO A 67 6.38 6.24 12.22
C PRO A 67 5.26 5.19 12.38
N LEU A 68 4.14 5.41 11.69
CA LEU A 68 2.85 4.77 11.89
C LEU A 68 2.68 3.42 11.18
N TYR A 69 3.61 2.99 10.31
CA TYR A 69 3.51 1.69 9.61
C TYR A 69 3.85 0.47 10.47
N TYR A 70 3.36 0.47 11.70
CA TYR A 70 3.32 -0.65 12.65
C TYR A 70 4.71 -1.09 13.16
N ASN A 71 5.38 -0.24 13.93
CA ASN A 71 6.53 -0.61 14.77
C ASN A 71 7.69 -1.32 14.02
N GLY A 72 7.94 -0.95 12.76
CA GLY A 72 9.07 -1.49 11.99
C GLY A 72 8.81 -2.84 11.34
N ILE A 73 7.56 -3.17 11.01
CA ILE A 73 7.23 -4.35 10.18
C ILE A 73 7.65 -4.14 8.72
N ALA A 74 7.46 -2.94 8.15
CA ALA A 74 7.93 -2.59 6.81
C ALA A 74 9.35 -1.98 6.86
N LYS A 75 10.38 -2.80 7.15
CA LYS A 75 11.77 -2.34 7.11
C LYS A 75 12.26 -2.19 5.67
N ASN A 76 12.59 -0.95 5.29
CA ASN A 76 13.30 -0.59 4.05
C ASN A 76 12.66 -1.08 2.72
N ASN A 77 11.41 -1.56 2.74
CA ASN A 77 10.73 -2.08 1.57
C ASN A 77 9.48 -1.22 1.27
N GLY A 78 9.50 -0.49 0.15
CA GLY A 78 8.40 0.37 -0.26
C GLY A 78 7.14 -0.38 -0.64
N ASP A 79 7.24 -1.58 -1.23
CA ASP A 79 6.07 -2.41 -1.54
C ASP A 79 5.31 -2.75 -0.25
N ALA A 80 6.05 -3.13 0.80
CA ALA A 80 5.49 -3.39 2.13
C ALA A 80 4.85 -2.14 2.75
N ALA A 81 5.53 -0.99 2.68
CA ALA A 81 5.01 0.26 3.21
C ALA A 81 3.68 0.66 2.53
N CYS A 82 3.60 0.54 1.21
CA CYS A 82 2.40 0.87 0.45
C CYS A 82 1.23 -0.07 0.80
N VAL A 83 1.46 -1.38 0.91
CA VAL A 83 0.39 -2.32 1.28
C VAL A 83 -0.14 -2.06 2.71
N LEU A 84 0.77 -1.80 3.66
CA LEU A 84 0.37 -1.44 5.02
C LEU A 84 -0.38 -0.10 5.08
N HIS A 85 0.03 0.88 4.25
CA HIS A 85 -0.68 2.15 4.11
C HIS A 85 -2.14 1.93 3.66
N CYS A 86 -2.37 1.07 2.67
CA CYS A 86 -3.71 0.73 2.23
C CYS A 86 -4.52 0.08 3.36
N LEU A 87 -3.97 -0.91 4.05
CA LEU A 87 -4.66 -1.56 5.17
C LEU A 87 -5.04 -0.57 6.28
N GLN A 88 -4.15 0.37 6.62
CA GLN A 88 -4.38 1.34 7.70
C GLN A 88 -5.52 2.32 7.41
N ASN A 89 -5.68 2.72 6.14
CA ASN A 89 -6.71 3.66 5.71
C ASN A 89 -8.02 2.96 5.31
N LEU A 90 -8.07 1.64 5.37
CA LEU A 90 -9.28 0.87 5.11
C LEU A 90 -10.19 0.89 6.35
N LYS A 91 -11.50 1.06 6.14
CA LYS A 91 -12.51 0.89 7.19
C LYS A 91 -12.62 -0.56 7.61
N GLU A 92 -13.20 -0.79 8.78
CA GLU A 92 -13.60 -2.14 9.18
C GLU A 92 -14.57 -2.73 8.16
N SER A 93 -14.39 -4.00 7.82
CA SER A 93 -15.16 -4.68 6.75
C SER A 93 -14.98 -4.10 5.34
N GLY A 94 -14.05 -3.15 5.16
CA GLY A 94 -13.68 -2.63 3.85
C GLY A 94 -12.94 -3.68 3.00
N ARG A 95 -12.82 -3.39 1.71
CA ARG A 95 -12.15 -4.25 0.72
C ARG A 95 -11.05 -3.51 -0.04
N MET A 96 -9.99 -4.21 -0.38
CA MET A 96 -8.90 -3.63 -1.17
C MET A 96 -8.39 -4.56 -2.27
N ALA A 97 -8.07 -3.98 -3.42
CA ALA A 97 -7.44 -4.64 -4.56
C ALA A 97 -6.09 -3.96 -4.85
N LEU A 98 -4.99 -4.69 -4.68
CA LEU A 98 -3.64 -4.15 -4.76
C LEU A 98 -2.86 -4.86 -5.86
N VAL A 99 -2.35 -4.11 -6.84
CA VAL A 99 -1.35 -4.64 -7.78
C VAL A 99 0.00 -4.64 -7.08
N VAL A 100 0.63 -5.81 -7.00
CA VAL A 100 1.96 -6.00 -6.39
C VAL A 100 2.90 -6.70 -7.37
N PRO A 101 4.23 -6.46 -7.28
CA PRO A 101 5.19 -7.33 -7.94
C PRO A 101 5.07 -8.76 -7.37
N GLU A 102 5.20 -9.78 -8.21
CA GLU A 102 5.00 -11.18 -7.80
C GLU A 102 5.98 -11.59 -6.67
N GLY A 103 7.17 -10.97 -6.64
CA GLY A 103 8.14 -11.10 -5.54
C GLY A 103 7.58 -10.78 -4.16
N PHE A 104 6.54 -9.94 -4.05
CA PHE A 104 5.87 -9.67 -2.78
C PHE A 104 5.33 -10.95 -2.11
N LEU A 105 4.92 -11.94 -2.91
CA LEU A 105 4.30 -13.18 -2.44
C LEU A 105 5.30 -14.14 -1.77
N PHE A 106 6.57 -14.11 -2.16
CA PHE A 106 7.53 -15.15 -1.76
C PHE A 106 8.84 -14.64 -1.17
N ARG A 107 9.22 -13.37 -1.36
CA ARG A 107 10.46 -12.85 -0.74
C ARG A 107 10.38 -12.89 0.79
N LYS A 108 11.55 -13.04 1.42
CA LYS A 108 11.69 -13.13 2.89
C LYS A 108 11.44 -11.79 3.58
N ASP A 109 11.85 -10.69 2.96
CA ASP A 109 11.72 -9.33 3.49
C ASP A 109 10.26 -8.84 3.59
N THR A 110 9.34 -9.44 2.82
CA THR A 110 7.89 -9.18 2.91
C THR A 110 7.13 -10.23 3.73
N SER A 111 7.81 -11.24 4.30
CA SER A 111 7.15 -12.35 5.03
C SER A 111 6.36 -11.88 6.25
N SER A 112 6.95 -11.02 7.08
CA SER A 112 6.30 -10.43 8.26
C SER A 112 5.05 -9.63 7.88
N VAL A 113 5.13 -8.90 6.78
CA VAL A 113 4.02 -8.08 6.25
C VAL A 113 2.88 -8.97 5.77
N ARG A 114 3.18 -10.07 5.05
CA ARG A 114 2.15 -11.04 4.63
C ARG A 114 1.44 -11.67 5.83
N GLN A 115 2.18 -12.10 6.84
CA GLN A 115 1.59 -12.63 8.08
C GLN A 115 0.71 -11.60 8.77
N PHE A 116 1.18 -10.36 8.85
CA PHE A 116 0.42 -9.28 9.43
C PHE A 116 -0.87 -9.00 8.65
N LEU A 117 -0.83 -8.96 7.32
CA LEU A 117 -2.02 -8.76 6.48
C LEU A 117 -3.06 -9.85 6.72
N LEU A 118 -2.64 -11.12 6.72
CA LEU A 118 -3.55 -12.24 6.99
C LEU A 118 -4.13 -12.21 8.41
N SER A 119 -3.41 -11.63 9.37
CA SER A 119 -3.92 -11.43 10.74
C SER A 119 -4.92 -10.27 10.87
N LYS A 120 -5.03 -9.41 9.85
CA LYS A 120 -5.84 -8.18 9.89
C LYS A 120 -6.93 -8.12 8.82
N ALA A 121 -6.84 -8.87 7.74
CA ALA A 121 -7.82 -8.88 6.68
C ALA A 121 -7.88 -10.27 6.03
N LYS A 122 -9.03 -10.61 5.47
CA LYS A 122 -9.23 -11.88 4.78
C LYS A 122 -8.70 -11.78 3.35
N LEU A 123 -7.66 -12.54 3.03
CA LEU A 123 -7.21 -12.70 1.65
C LEU A 123 -8.20 -13.59 0.91
N GLN A 124 -8.93 -13.03 -0.05
CA GLN A 124 -9.97 -13.75 -0.77
C GLN A 124 -9.48 -14.29 -2.11
N LEU A 125 -8.64 -13.52 -2.83
CA LEU A 125 -8.10 -13.93 -4.13
C LEU A 125 -6.66 -13.46 -4.34
N VAL A 126 -5.90 -14.26 -5.08
CA VAL A 126 -4.62 -13.89 -5.68
C VAL A 126 -4.72 -14.15 -7.17
N ILE A 127 -4.61 -13.11 -7.98
CA ILE A 127 -4.73 -13.19 -9.45
C ILE A 127 -3.36 -12.95 -10.05
N SER A 128 -2.74 -13.97 -10.63
CA SER A 128 -1.47 -13.83 -11.35
C SER A 128 -1.73 -13.18 -12.71
N LEU A 129 -0.98 -12.12 -13.03
CA LEU A 129 -1.10 -11.44 -14.31
C LEU A 129 -0.01 -11.93 -15.28
N PRO A 130 -0.25 -11.92 -16.61
CA PRO A 130 0.79 -12.16 -17.60
C PRO A 130 1.98 -11.22 -17.43
N GLN A 131 3.19 -11.70 -17.73
CA GLN A 131 4.41 -10.88 -17.61
C GLN A 131 4.39 -9.64 -18.51
N SER A 132 3.66 -9.69 -19.62
CA SER A 132 3.55 -8.60 -20.60
C SER A 132 2.62 -7.45 -20.17
N THR A 133 1.89 -7.57 -19.05
CA THR A 133 0.84 -6.61 -18.67
C THR A 133 1.33 -5.17 -18.52
N PHE A 134 2.58 -4.96 -18.08
CA PHE A 134 3.15 -3.62 -17.86
C PHE A 134 4.24 -3.22 -18.87
N LEU A 135 4.34 -3.93 -20.01
CA LEU A 135 5.23 -3.52 -21.09
C LEU A 135 4.71 -2.23 -21.77
N PRO A 136 5.60 -1.37 -22.29
CA PRO A 136 7.06 -1.51 -22.34
C PRO A 136 7.78 -1.03 -21.06
N TYR A 137 7.06 -0.62 -20.02
CA TYR A 137 7.63 0.06 -18.86
C TYR A 137 8.39 -0.89 -17.92
N THR A 138 7.90 -2.12 -17.75
CA THR A 138 8.58 -3.12 -16.92
C THR A 138 8.22 -4.54 -17.35
N GLY A 139 9.21 -5.43 -17.31
CA GLY A 139 9.04 -6.88 -17.50
C GLY A 139 8.80 -7.65 -16.19
N VAL A 140 8.60 -6.94 -15.07
CA VAL A 140 8.29 -7.55 -13.77
C VAL A 140 6.89 -8.17 -13.82
N LYS A 141 6.80 -9.46 -13.53
CA LYS A 141 5.51 -10.14 -13.36
C LYS A 141 4.81 -9.65 -12.10
N THR A 142 3.50 -9.44 -12.18
CA THR A 142 2.69 -8.83 -11.13
C THR A 142 1.52 -9.73 -10.76
N SER A 143 0.90 -9.45 -9.61
CA SER A 143 -0.32 -10.12 -9.17
C SER A 143 -1.25 -9.11 -8.52
N ILE A 144 -2.55 -9.38 -8.57
CA ILE A 144 -3.56 -8.62 -7.84
C ILE A 144 -3.88 -9.39 -6.56
N LEU A 145 -3.69 -8.74 -5.42
CA LEU A 145 -4.16 -9.21 -4.13
C LEU A 145 -5.52 -8.60 -3.84
N TYR A 146 -6.51 -9.44 -3.54
CA TYR A 146 -7.84 -8.97 -3.14
C TYR A 146 -8.16 -9.39 -1.71
N PHE A 147 -8.35 -8.39 -0.85
CA PHE A 147 -8.68 -8.56 0.56
C PHE A 147 -10.07 -8.01 0.88
N THR A 148 -10.75 -8.66 1.81
CA THR A 148 -12.05 -8.26 2.38
C THR A 148 -12.00 -8.35 3.91
N ASP A 149 -13.09 -7.96 4.57
CA ASP A 149 -13.25 -8.09 6.02
C ASP A 149 -12.10 -7.49 6.82
N ALA A 150 -11.66 -6.29 6.43
CA ALA A 150 -10.56 -5.62 7.10
C ALA A 150 -10.85 -5.39 8.59
N HIS A 151 -9.80 -5.58 9.39
CA HIS A 151 -9.79 -5.58 10.85
C HIS A 151 -10.69 -6.64 11.52
N LYS A 152 -11.20 -7.61 10.76
CA LYS A 152 -11.92 -8.79 11.25
C LYS A 152 -11.16 -10.04 10.85
N PRO A 153 -10.18 -10.51 11.65
CA PRO A 153 -9.45 -11.71 11.31
C PRO A 153 -10.40 -12.88 11.15
N ASP A 154 -10.25 -13.59 10.03
CA ASP A 154 -10.93 -14.85 9.82
C ASP A 154 -10.36 -15.88 10.81
N LYS A 155 -11.22 -16.64 11.51
CA LYS A 155 -10.78 -17.83 12.27
C LYS A 155 -10.44 -18.92 11.26
N GLN A 156 -9.41 -18.73 10.44
CA GLN A 156 -8.96 -19.76 9.51
C GLN A 156 -8.37 -20.92 10.31
N LYS A 157 -9.20 -21.95 10.54
CA LYS A 157 -8.73 -23.30 10.89
C LYS A 157 -8.03 -23.84 9.66
N TYR A 158 -6.70 -23.87 9.69
CA TYR A 158 -5.93 -24.70 8.78
C TYR A 158 -6.22 -26.16 9.16
N TYR A 159 -6.94 -26.89 8.29
CA TYR A 159 -7.05 -28.35 8.36
C TYR A 159 -5.90 -28.98 7.59
#